data_AF-A0A0Q9ERM7-F1
#
_entry.id   AF-A0A0Q9ERM7-F1
#
_cell.length_a   1.000
_cell.length_b   1.000
_cell.length_c   1.000
_cell.angle_alpha   90.00
_cell.angle_beta   90.00
_cell.angle_gamma   90.00
#
_symmetry.space_group_name_H-M   'P 1'
#
loop_
_entity.id
_entity.type
_entity.pdbx_description
1 polymer ?
#
loop_
_entity_poly.entity_id
_entity_poly.type
_entity_poly.pdbx_seq_one_letter_code
_entity_poly.pdbx_strand_id
1 'polypeptide(L)'
;MRLIRFLIAFVCLAAGATVGALNRQIVPIDLGFGTFPTTLGVALIVSLLIGVLAGGLAITASLVLPLRRRLARAERSAALPREA
;
A
#
# COMPACT_ATOMS: atom_id res chain seq x y z
N MET A 1 4.08 -22.83 1.22
CA MET A 1 3.61 -21.54 1.78
C MET A 1 4.21 -20.31 1.08
N ARG A 2 5.53 -20.07 1.09
CA ARG A 2 6.14 -18.91 0.38
C ARG A 2 5.94 -18.93 -1.14
N LEU A 3 6.19 -20.08 -1.78
CA LEU A 3 6.08 -20.23 -3.23
C LEU A 3 4.65 -19.96 -3.74
N ILE A 4 3.64 -20.50 -3.05
CA ILE A 4 2.22 -20.29 -3.37
C ILE A 4 1.87 -18.79 -3.30
N ARG A 5 2.38 -18.08 -2.28
CA ARG A 5 2.13 -16.66 -2.10
C ARG A 5 2.78 -15.81 -3.21
N PHE A 6 3.98 -16.19 -3.67
CA PHE A 6 4.62 -15.59 -4.84
C PHE A 6 3.87 -15.89 -6.14
N LEU A 7 3.38 -17.12 -6.32
CA LEU A 7 2.59 -17.48 -7.50
C LEU A 7 1.30 -16.67 -7.57
N ILE A 8 0.58 -16.54 -6.45
CA ILE A 8 -0.63 -15.69 -6.36
C ILE A 8 -0.29 -14.24 -6.69
N ALA A 9 0.80 -13.70 -6.13
CA ALA A 9 1.23 -12.34 -6.43
C ALA A 9 1.56 -12.17 -7.93
N PHE A 10 2.22 -13.15 -8.54
CA PHE A 10 2.58 -13.13 -9.95
C PHE A 10 1.34 -13.19 -10.86
N VAL A 11 0.38 -14.07 -10.55
CA VAL A 11 -0.90 -14.17 -11.27
C VAL A 11 -1.69 -12.87 -11.16
N CYS A 12 -1.75 -12.28 -9.97
CA CYS A 12 -2.47 -11.03 -9.75
C CYS A 12 -1.80 -9.86 -10.51
N LEU A 13 -0.47 -9.80 -10.50
CA LEU A 13 0.31 -8.82 -11.24
C LEU A 13 0.12 -8.98 -12.76
N ALA A 14 0.18 -10.22 -13.26
CA ALA A 14 -0.06 -10.53 -14.68
C ALA A 14 -1.49 -10.14 -15.08
N ALA A 15 -2.49 -10.52 -14.30
CA ALA A 15 -3.90 -10.18 -14.57
C ALA A 15 -4.11 -8.66 -14.60
N GLY A 16 -3.59 -7.93 -13.60
CA GLY A 16 -3.66 -6.46 -13.57
C GLY A 16 -2.98 -5.81 -14.78
N ALA A 17 -1.79 -6.31 -15.16
CA ALA A 17 -1.07 -5.84 -16.34
C ALA A 17 -1.84 -6.12 -17.64
N THR A 18 -2.43 -7.31 -17.79
CA THR A 18 -3.24 -7.67 -18.97
C THR A 18 -4.48 -6.79 -19.07
N VAL A 19 -5.23 -6.60 -17.97
CA VAL A 19 -6.40 -5.72 -17.95
C VAL A 19 -6.01 -4.29 -18.29
N GLY A 20 -4.91 -3.77 -17.72
CA GLY A 20 -4.41 -2.44 -18.03
C GLY A 20 -3.98 -2.29 -19.49
N ALA A 21 -3.28 -3.28 -20.04
CA ALA A 21 -2.79 -3.29 -21.42
C ALA A 21 -3.90 -3.45 -22.47
N LEU A 22 -5.03 -4.08 -22.11
CA LEU A 22 -6.21 -4.19 -22.95
C LEU A 22 -7.09 -2.93 -22.86
N ASN A 23 -7.05 -2.19 -21.75
CA ASN A 23 -7.77 -0.93 -21.56
C ASN A 23 -6.93 0.28 -21.98
N ARG A 24 -6.55 0.33 -23.28
CA ARG A 24 -5.73 1.41 -23.87
C ARG A 24 -6.50 2.70 -24.18
N GLN A 25 -7.74 2.82 -23.72
CA GLN A 25 -8.51 4.04 -23.93
C GLN A 25 -7.73 5.22 -23.36
N ILE A 26 -7.43 6.20 -24.22
CA ILE A 26 -6.73 7.41 -23.85
C ILE A 26 -7.70 8.25 -23.01
N VAL A 27 -7.29 8.55 -21.79
CA VAL A 27 -8.01 9.41 -20.86
C VAL A 27 -7.14 10.64 -20.60
N PRO A 28 -7.60 11.84 -20.98
CA PRO A 28 -6.92 13.07 -20.58
C PRO A 28 -7.19 13.31 -19.10
N ILE A 29 -6.12 13.31 -18.28
CA ILE A 29 -6.22 13.71 -16.87
C ILE A 29 -5.87 15.19 -16.79
N ASP A 30 -6.86 16.00 -16.41
CA ASP A 30 -6.65 17.41 -16.10
C ASP A 30 -6.26 17.55 -14.62
N LEU A 31 -5.04 18.04 -14.37
CA LEU A 31 -4.53 18.29 -13.03
C LEU A 31 -4.70 19.76 -12.60
N GLY A 32 -5.43 20.57 -13.37
CA GLY A 32 -5.63 22.01 -13.14
C GLY A 32 -4.47 22.90 -13.62
N PHE A 33 -3.29 22.33 -13.87
CA PHE A 33 -2.10 23.03 -14.40
C PHE A 33 -1.62 22.48 -15.75
N GLY A 34 -2.26 21.42 -16.25
CA GLY A 34 -1.90 20.75 -17.48
C GLY A 34 -2.66 19.44 -17.65
N THR A 35 -2.86 19.05 -18.91
CA THR A 35 -3.51 17.79 -19.28
C THR A 35 -2.47 16.74 -19.62
N PHE A 36 -2.54 15.61 -18.93
CA PHE A 36 -1.65 14.46 -19.16
C PHE A 36 -2.44 13.34 -19.83
N PRO A 37 -2.15 13.01 -21.10
CA PRO A 37 -2.77 11.86 -21.74
C PRO A 37 -2.17 10.58 -21.16
N THR A 38 -3.02 9.72 -20.60
CA THR A 38 -2.63 8.39 -20.13
C THR A 38 -3.65 7.36 -20.59
N THR A 39 -3.37 6.07 -20.38
CA THR A 39 -4.36 5.02 -20.59
C THR A 39 -5.19 4.82 -19.33
N LEU A 40 -6.46 4.48 -19.49
CA LEU A 40 -7.38 4.19 -18.39
C LEU A 40 -6.80 3.15 -17.42
N GLY A 41 -6.19 2.10 -17.95
CA GLY A 41 -5.50 1.09 -17.15
C GLY A 41 -4.42 1.67 -16.24
N VAL A 42 -3.55 2.51 -16.77
CA VAL A 42 -2.49 3.17 -15.99
C VAL A 42 -3.08 4.12 -14.95
N ALA A 43 -4.09 4.91 -15.32
CA ALA A 43 -4.76 5.83 -14.39
C ALA A 43 -5.34 5.11 -13.18
N LEU A 44 -6.04 3.99 -13.40
CA LEU A 44 -6.64 3.20 -12.32
C LEU A 44 -5.59 2.56 -11.40
N ILE A 45 -4.54 1.96 -11.98
CA ILE A 45 -3.47 1.31 -11.19
C ILE A 45 -2.75 2.35 -10.33
N VAL A 46 -2.41 3.50 -10.89
CA VAL A 46 -1.73 4.58 -10.16
C VAL A 46 -2.63 5.15 -9.05
N SER A 47 -3.90 5.41 -9.34
CA SER A 47 -4.86 5.90 -8.33
C SER A 47 -5.01 4.91 -7.17
N LEU A 48 -5.16 3.62 -7.49
CA LEU A 48 -5.25 2.56 -6.48
C LEU A 48 -3.97 2.47 -5.64
N LEU A 49 -2.80 2.51 -6.27
CA LEU A 49 -1.51 2.46 -5.58
C LEU A 49 -1.35 3.63 -4.60
N ILE A 50 -1.68 4.85 -5.04
CA ILE A 50 -1.65 6.04 -4.19
C ILE A 50 -2.60 5.86 -2.99
N GLY A 51 -3.82 5.39 -3.22
CA GLY A 51 -4.80 5.15 -2.16
C GLY A 51 -4.33 4.10 -1.13
N VAL A 52 -3.75 2.98 -1.58
CA VAL A 52 -3.21 1.94 -0.69
C VAL A 52 -2.02 2.45 0.12
N LEU A 53 -1.11 3.19 -0.49
CA LEU A 53 0.04 3.79 0.21
C LEU A 53 -0.42 4.80 1.27
N ALA A 54 -1.33 5.71 0.91
CA ALA A 54 -1.89 6.69 1.83
C ALA A 54 -2.65 6.02 2.99
N GLY A 55 -3.51 5.05 2.69
CA GLY A 55 -4.28 4.30 3.69
C GLY A 55 -3.38 3.47 4.61
N GLY A 56 -2.38 2.78 4.05
CA GLY A 56 -1.40 2.01 4.82
C GLY A 56 -0.57 2.90 5.75
N LEU A 57 -0.16 4.07 5.28
CA LEU A 57 0.55 5.07 6.09
C LEU A 57 -0.34 5.61 7.22
N ALA A 58 -1.59 5.95 6.92
CA ALA A 58 -2.57 6.41 7.91
C ALA A 58 -2.79 5.36 9.00
N ILE A 59 -3.05 4.10 8.63
CA ILE A 59 -3.21 2.99 9.58
C ILE A 59 -1.94 2.80 10.43
N THR A 60 -0.76 2.87 9.79
CA THR A 60 0.51 2.69 10.50
C THR A 60 0.73 3.81 11.53
N ALA A 61 0.47 5.06 11.15
CA ALA A 61 0.63 6.21 12.03
C ALA A 61 -0.40 6.20 13.17
N SER A 62 -1.66 5.88 12.88
CA SER A 62 -2.76 5.94 13.83
C SER A 62 -2.82 4.74 14.79
N LEU A 63 -2.46 3.54 14.33
CA LEU A 63 -2.68 2.30 15.10
C LEU A 63 -1.35 1.59 15.42
N VAL A 64 -0.57 1.26 14.39
CA VAL A 64 0.60 0.39 14.55
C VAL A 64 1.71 1.07 15.36
N LEU A 65 2.03 2.34 15.07
CA LEU A 65 3.04 3.09 15.78
C LEU A 65 2.73 3.27 17.28
N PRO A 66 1.52 3.70 17.69
CA PRO A 66 1.20 3.80 19.12
C PRO A 66 1.16 2.45 19.81
N LEU A 67 0.65 1.39 19.17
CA LEU A 67 0.68 0.04 19.74
C LEU A 67 2.11 -0.46 19.96
N ARG A 68 3.00 -0.30 18.98
CA ARG A 68 4.42 -0.64 19.11
C ARG A 68 5.11 0.15 20.22
N ARG A 69 4.79 1.45 20.37
CA ARG A 69 5.31 2.28 21.47
C ARG A 69 4.83 1.80 22.84
N ARG A 70 3.56 1.37 22.96
CA ARG A 70 3.01 0.83 24.20
C ARG A 70 3.66 -0.50 24.57
N LEU A 71 3.82 -1.39 23.60
CA LEU A 71 4.53 -2.67 23.78
C LEU A 71 5.97 -2.44 24.26
N ALA A 72 6.74 -1.57 23.60
CA ALA A 72 8.11 -1.27 23.99
C ALA A 72 8.24 -0.67 25.40
N ARG A 73 7.23 0.09 25.87
CA ARG A 73 7.19 0.56 27.26
C ARG A 73 6.89 -0.58 28.23
N ALA A 74 5.92 -1.42 27.92
CA ALA A 74 5.54 -2.55 28.77
C ALA A 74 6.72 -3.53 28.95
N GLU A 75 7.46 -3.81 27.88
CA GLU A 75 8.68 -4.63 27.92
C GLU A 75 9.76 -4.03 28.83
N ARG A 76 9.99 -2.71 28.75
CA ARG A 76 10.94 -2.02 29.64
C ARG A 76 10.51 -2.05 31.10
N SER A 77 9.22 -1.87 31.40
CA SER A 77 8.70 -1.95 32.76
C SER A 77 8.78 -3.37 33.35
N ALA A 78 8.66 -4.41 32.51
CA ALA A 78 8.84 -5.79 32.94
C ALA A 78 10.32 -6.18 33.15
N ALA A 79 11.24 -5.52 32.45
CA ALA A 79 12.68 -5.78 32.51
C ALA A 79 13.40 -5.09 33.68
N LEU A 80 12.77 -4.13 34.38
CA LEU A 80 13.30 -3.55 35.60
C LEU A 80 13.18 -4.57 36.75
N PRO A 81 14.29 -5.01 37.38
CA PRO A 81 14.24 -5.85 38.55
C PRO A 81 13.43 -5.16 39.64
N ARG A 82 12.46 -5.87 40.23
CA ARG A 82 11.84 -5.47 41.49
C ARG A 82 12.90 -5.64 42.58
N GLU A 83 13.79 -4.66 42.73
CA GLU A 83 14.61 -4.58 43.94
C GLU A 83 13.67 -4.16 45.08
N ALA A 84 13.40 -5.12 45.95
CA ALA A 84 12.71 -5.00 47.22
C ALA A 84 13.74 -5.04 48.34
#